data_AF-A0A369XQI1-F1
#
_entry.id   AF-A0A369XQI1-F1
#
_cell.length_a   1.000
_cell.length_b   1.000
_cell.length_c   1.000
_cell.angle_alpha   90.00
_cell.angle_beta   90.00
_cell.angle_gamma   90.00
#
_symmetry.space_group_name_H-M   'P 1'
#
loop_
_entity.id
_entity.type
_entity.pdbx_description
1 polymer ?
#
loop_
_entity_poly.entity_id
_entity_poly.type
_entity_poly.pdbx_seq_one_letter_code
_entity_poly.pdbx_strand_id
1 'polypeptide(L)'
;MPSKPSKPSKPMKASILHIDAAYRGFFELRRLTVEHDLFDGGSSGPLLREVLHRSDVAAALLYDASTDKVVLVEQYRAGAHLAGENPWLIDIVAGRIEAGQTPLDTIRREIAEESGLTPTAIVPIGVYLTAPHLSSERVHLYCAAVDTGSVAGCHGLAHETEDIRPLVLARSEALAAMRTQPLSLWAGLALAWLGNEQRIPPLPQPLPREGGGELDRARGGVDG
;
A
#
# COMPACT_ATOMS: atom_id res chain seq x y z
N MET A 1 -38.54 13.57 12.48
CA MET A 1 -37.74 14.13 11.37
C MET A 1 -36.33 13.60 11.51
N PRO A 2 -35.72 13.01 10.46
CA PRO A 2 -34.30 12.66 10.52
C PRO A 2 -33.49 13.96 10.64
N SER A 3 -32.65 14.05 11.66
CA SER A 3 -31.76 15.19 11.86
C SER A 3 -30.84 15.34 10.64
N LYS A 4 -30.66 16.58 10.18
CA LYS A 4 -29.66 16.89 9.13
C LYS A 4 -28.29 16.36 9.59
N PRO A 5 -27.47 15.80 8.68
CA PRO A 5 -26.10 15.43 9.02
C PRO A 5 -25.38 16.66 9.54
N SER A 6 -24.84 16.57 10.75
CA SER A 6 -24.10 17.65 11.38
C SER A 6 -22.82 17.93 10.57
N LYS A 7 -22.50 19.21 10.39
CA LYS A 7 -21.18 19.62 9.87
C LYS A 7 -20.08 18.98 10.73
N PRO A 8 -18.88 18.70 10.17
CA PRO A 8 -17.77 18.15 10.97
C PRO A 8 -17.56 19.01 12.22
N SER A 9 -17.54 18.35 13.37
CA SER A 9 -17.47 18.98 14.69
C SER A 9 -16.18 19.78 14.84
N LYS A 10 -16.20 20.76 15.75
CA LYS A 10 -14.99 21.42 16.26
C LYS A 10 -13.95 20.35 16.65
N PRO A 11 -12.63 20.58 16.44
CA PRO A 11 -11.61 19.59 16.78
C PRO A 11 -11.73 19.16 18.24
N MET A 12 -11.93 17.86 18.46
CA MET A 12 -12.02 17.21 19.76
C MET A 12 -10.63 16.87 20.27
N LYS A 13 -10.45 16.92 21.60
CA LYS A 13 -9.18 16.58 22.24
C LYS A 13 -9.10 15.08 22.52
N ALA A 14 -7.89 14.56 22.43
CA ALA A 14 -7.53 13.21 22.85
C ALA A 14 -6.08 13.19 23.34
N SER A 15 -5.78 12.31 24.28
CA SER A 15 -4.44 12.12 24.84
C SER A 15 -4.16 10.65 25.15
N ILE A 16 -2.89 10.27 25.03
CA ILE A 16 -2.38 8.99 25.51
C ILE A 16 -1.75 9.26 26.87
N LEU A 17 -2.35 8.74 27.94
CA LEU A 17 -1.91 8.91 29.31
C LEU A 17 -0.79 7.92 29.68
N HIS A 18 -0.89 6.69 29.15
CA HIS A 18 0.11 5.65 29.36
C HIS A 18 0.20 4.73 28.14
N ILE A 19 1.40 4.20 27.89
CA ILE A 19 1.64 3.21 26.84
C ILE A 19 2.62 2.14 27.35
N ASP A 20 2.23 0.88 27.18
CA ASP A 20 3.09 -0.27 27.46
C ASP A 20 2.97 -1.31 26.34
N ALA A 21 3.96 -2.19 26.25
CA ALA A 21 3.95 -3.30 25.30
C ALA A 21 3.47 -4.57 26.00
N ALA A 22 2.27 -5.00 25.66
CA ALA A 22 1.69 -6.26 26.13
C ALA A 22 2.33 -7.48 25.46
N TYR A 23 2.82 -7.32 24.22
CA TYR A 23 3.55 -8.35 23.49
C TYR A 23 4.53 -7.74 22.47
N ARG A 24 5.69 -8.38 22.29
CA ARG A 24 6.71 -8.01 21.28
C ARG A 24 7.12 -9.26 20.50
N GLY A 25 6.68 -9.34 19.24
CA GLY A 25 7.10 -10.36 18.28
C GLY A 25 7.32 -9.72 16.91
N PHE A 26 6.85 -10.38 15.84
CA PHE A 26 6.87 -9.79 14.50
C PHE A 26 6.08 -8.46 14.44
N PHE A 27 5.01 -8.36 15.23
CA PHE A 27 4.29 -7.13 15.54
C PHE A 27 4.35 -6.84 17.05
N GLU A 28 4.07 -5.59 17.42
CA GLU A 28 3.93 -5.18 18.82
C GLU A 28 2.44 -5.02 19.17
N LEU A 29 1.97 -5.69 20.23
CA LEU A 29 0.67 -5.36 20.82
C LEU A 29 0.88 -4.31 21.89
N ARG A 30 0.38 -3.10 21.67
CA ARG A 30 0.46 -2.00 22.63
C ARG A 30 -0.81 -1.88 23.42
N ARG A 31 -0.68 -1.68 24.73
CA ARG A 31 -1.77 -1.33 25.63
C ARG A 31 -1.67 0.16 25.94
N LEU A 32 -2.76 0.88 25.72
CA LEU A 32 -2.84 2.31 25.90
C LEU A 32 -3.89 2.63 26.96
N THR A 33 -3.54 3.52 27.89
CA THR A 33 -4.55 4.27 28.64
C THR A 33 -4.74 5.60 27.93
N VAL A 34 -5.94 5.86 27.44
CA VAL A 34 -6.28 7.06 26.66
C VAL A 34 -7.41 7.83 27.33
N GLU A 35 -7.51 9.11 27.01
CA GLU A 35 -8.64 9.95 27.39
C GLU A 35 -9.01 10.84 26.19
N HIS A 36 -10.30 11.01 25.91
CA HIS A 36 -10.79 11.87 24.83
C HIS A 36 -12.09 12.59 25.18
N ASP A 37 -12.40 13.66 24.46
CA ASP A 37 -13.66 14.38 24.60
C ASP A 37 -14.86 13.49 24.22
N LEU A 38 -16.02 13.74 24.84
CA LEU A 38 -17.31 13.13 24.46
C LEU A 38 -18.13 14.10 23.60
N PHE A 39 -18.95 13.56 22.69
CA PHE A 39 -19.77 14.38 21.78
C PHE A 39 -20.83 15.21 22.50
N ASP A 40 -21.39 14.70 23.61
CA ASP A 40 -22.36 15.41 24.46
C ASP A 40 -21.67 16.32 25.51
N GLY A 41 -20.36 16.54 25.36
CA GLY A 41 -19.53 17.28 26.29
C GLY A 41 -18.97 16.42 27.42
N GLY A 42 -17.91 16.91 28.05
CA GLY A 42 -17.16 16.18 29.08
C GLY A 42 -16.04 15.31 28.51
N SER A 43 -15.43 14.53 29.40
CA SER A 43 -14.32 13.62 29.11
C SER A 43 -14.78 12.17 29.22
N SER A 44 -14.19 11.29 28.43
CA SER A 44 -14.35 9.84 28.58
C SER A 44 -13.82 9.31 29.92
N GLY A 45 -12.95 10.08 30.58
CA GLY A 45 -12.03 9.56 31.60
C GLY A 45 -11.03 8.57 30.99
N PRO A 46 -10.16 7.96 31.83
CA PRO A 46 -9.18 6.97 31.36
C PRO A 46 -9.86 5.70 30.81
N LEU A 47 -9.49 5.32 29.59
CA LEU A 47 -9.96 4.13 28.90
C LEU A 47 -8.79 3.25 28.48
N LEU A 48 -8.94 1.93 28.62
CA LEU A 48 -7.96 0.98 28.12
C LEU A 48 -8.24 0.63 26.64
N ARG A 49 -7.19 0.62 25.82
CA ARG A 49 -7.23 0.12 24.44
C ARG A 49 -6.03 -0.76 24.16
N GLU A 50 -6.22 -1.77 23.33
CA GLU A 50 -5.14 -2.58 22.78
C GLU A 50 -5.04 -2.29 21.28
N VAL A 51 -3.83 -2.01 20.81
CA VAL A 51 -3.56 -1.61 19.42
C VAL A 51 -2.41 -2.46 18.89
N LEU A 52 -2.65 -3.11 17.76
CA LEU A 52 -1.62 -3.76 16.97
C LEU A 52 -0.76 -2.68 16.30
N HIS A 53 0.49 -2.57 16.74
CA HIS A 53 1.45 -1.61 16.22
C HIS A 53 2.48 -2.30 15.34
N ARG A 54 2.65 -1.74 14.14
CA ARG A 54 3.61 -2.20 13.12
C ARG A 54 4.01 -1.03 12.22
N SER A 55 5.03 -1.26 11.40
CA SER A 55 5.42 -0.34 10.34
C SER A 55 4.28 -0.13 9.34
N ASP A 56 4.24 1.06 8.76
CA ASP A 56 3.36 1.37 7.63
C ASP A 56 3.77 0.52 6.40
N VAL A 57 2.86 0.43 5.43
CA VAL A 57 3.00 -0.39 4.23
C VAL A 57 2.87 0.48 3.00
N ALA A 58 3.62 0.16 1.94
CA ALA A 58 3.41 0.74 0.62
C ALA A 58 2.81 -0.34 -0.31
N ALA A 59 1.80 0.02 -1.10
CA ALA A 59 1.09 -0.90 -1.97
C ALA A 59 0.77 -0.28 -3.33
N ALA A 60 0.72 -1.07 -4.39
CA ALA A 60 0.44 -0.57 -5.74
C ALA A 60 -0.47 -1.49 -6.55
N LEU A 61 -1.48 -0.88 -7.16
CA LEU A 61 -2.19 -1.49 -8.29
C LEU A 61 -1.36 -1.29 -9.56
N LEU A 62 -0.99 -2.38 -10.22
CA LEU A 62 -0.24 -2.31 -11.47
C LEU A 62 -1.22 -2.30 -12.64
N TYR A 63 -1.08 -1.32 -13.53
CA TYR A 63 -1.98 -1.12 -14.65
C TYR A 63 -1.22 -0.97 -15.96
N ASP A 64 -1.64 -1.73 -16.96
CA ASP A 64 -1.19 -1.63 -18.33
C ASP A 64 -2.29 -0.96 -19.16
N ALA A 65 -2.10 0.33 -19.41
CA ALA A 65 -3.04 1.13 -20.17
C ALA A 65 -3.08 0.77 -21.66
N SER A 66 -2.05 0.09 -22.18
CA SER A 66 -1.98 -0.29 -23.60
C SER A 66 -2.88 -1.48 -23.92
N THR A 67 -3.04 -2.39 -22.95
CA THR A 67 -3.87 -3.59 -23.08
C THR A 67 -5.14 -3.57 -22.21
N ASP A 68 -5.36 -2.50 -21.44
CA ASP A 68 -6.42 -2.34 -20.44
C ASP A 68 -6.49 -3.51 -19.45
N LYS A 69 -5.32 -3.86 -18.91
CA LYS A 69 -5.13 -4.96 -17.96
C LYS A 69 -4.56 -4.46 -16.65
N VAL A 70 -4.81 -5.23 -15.59
CA VAL A 70 -4.17 -5.05 -14.30
C VAL A 70 -3.33 -6.27 -13.96
N VAL A 71 -2.31 -6.08 -13.13
CA VAL A 71 -1.62 -7.16 -12.44
C VAL A 71 -2.02 -7.11 -10.97
N LEU A 72 -2.70 -8.17 -10.54
CA LEU A 72 -2.95 -8.47 -9.13
C LEU A 72 -1.98 -9.57 -8.69
N VAL A 73 -1.95 -9.91 -7.42
CA VAL A 73 -1.19 -11.05 -6.90
C VAL A 73 -2.10 -11.96 -6.10
N GLU A 74 -1.80 -13.25 -6.08
CA GLU A 74 -2.41 -14.21 -5.15
C GLU A 74 -1.35 -14.67 -4.16
N GLN A 75 -1.67 -14.62 -2.87
CA GLN A 75 -0.74 -15.00 -1.80
C GLN A 75 -1.47 -15.50 -0.56
N TYR A 76 -0.75 -16.29 0.25
CA TYR A 76 -1.27 -16.80 1.52
C TYR A 76 -1.39 -15.69 2.58
N ARG A 77 -2.56 -15.60 3.21
CA ARG A 77 -2.87 -14.67 4.29
C ARG A 77 -3.38 -15.45 5.51
N ALA A 78 -2.53 -15.59 6.52
CA ALA A 78 -2.86 -16.30 7.75
C ALA A 78 -4.12 -15.77 8.47
N GLY A 79 -4.40 -14.47 8.37
CA GLY A 79 -5.61 -13.86 8.94
C GLY A 79 -6.90 -14.40 8.33
N ALA A 80 -6.92 -14.65 7.01
CA ALA A 80 -8.06 -15.27 6.35
C ALA A 80 -8.23 -16.74 6.76
N HIS A 81 -7.11 -17.48 6.88
CA HIS A 81 -7.13 -18.85 7.40
C HIS A 81 -7.75 -18.90 8.80
N LEU A 82 -7.30 -18.01 9.71
CA LEU A 82 -7.81 -17.95 11.07
C LEU A 82 -9.32 -17.63 11.12
N ALA A 83 -9.81 -16.83 10.17
CA ALA A 83 -11.22 -16.51 10.03
C ALA A 83 -12.07 -17.66 9.42
N GLY A 84 -11.44 -18.76 8.99
CA GLY A 84 -12.12 -19.87 8.31
C GLY A 84 -12.40 -19.62 6.83
N GLU A 85 -11.76 -18.62 6.23
CA GLU A 85 -11.89 -18.26 4.82
C GLU A 85 -10.79 -18.93 3.97
N ASN A 86 -10.92 -18.85 2.64
CA ASN A 86 -9.83 -19.24 1.74
C ASN A 86 -8.59 -18.37 2.02
N PRO A 87 -7.45 -18.96 2.42
CA PRO A 87 -6.31 -18.15 2.80
C PRO A 87 -5.46 -17.68 1.62
N TRP A 88 -5.66 -18.19 0.40
CA TRP A 88 -5.06 -17.62 -0.80
C TRP A 88 -5.97 -16.51 -1.33
N LEU A 89 -5.60 -15.27 -1.02
CA LEU A 89 -6.37 -14.08 -1.38
C LEU A 89 -5.80 -13.41 -2.61
N ILE A 90 -6.69 -12.88 -3.45
CA ILE A 90 -6.30 -11.89 -4.45
C ILE A 90 -5.99 -10.58 -3.72
N ASP A 91 -4.82 -10.04 -4.00
CA ASP A 91 -4.26 -8.85 -3.39
C ASP A 91 -3.58 -7.97 -4.47
N ILE A 92 -2.97 -6.88 -4.03
CA ILE A 92 -2.06 -6.06 -4.83
C ILE A 92 -0.64 -6.20 -4.31
N VAL A 93 0.34 -5.79 -5.12
CA VAL A 93 1.74 -5.76 -4.69
C VAL A 93 1.88 -4.84 -3.49
N ALA A 94 2.50 -5.32 -2.41
CA ALA A 94 2.61 -4.54 -1.18
C ALA A 94 3.73 -5.02 -0.26
N GLY A 95 4.39 -4.08 0.41
CA GLY A 95 5.45 -4.42 1.36
C GLY A 95 5.63 -3.42 2.48
N ARG A 96 6.28 -3.89 3.55
CA ARG A 96 6.54 -3.09 4.75
C ARG A 96 7.56 -2.01 4.43
N ILE A 97 7.29 -0.79 4.91
CA ILE A 97 8.26 0.30 4.82
C ILE A 97 9.32 0.09 5.90
N GLU A 98 10.54 -0.20 5.47
CA GLU A 98 11.66 -0.43 6.37
C GLU A 98 12.30 0.89 6.84
N ALA A 99 13.09 0.82 7.90
CA ALA A 99 13.79 1.98 8.45
C ALA A 99 14.69 2.64 7.38
N GLY A 100 14.45 3.92 7.13
CA GLY A 100 15.21 4.71 6.15
C GLY A 100 14.71 4.62 4.72
N GLN A 101 13.68 3.82 4.41
CA GLN A 101 13.03 3.80 3.10
C GLN A 101 11.87 4.79 3.04
N THR A 102 11.67 5.40 1.86
CA THR A 102 10.43 6.12 1.58
C THR A 102 9.35 5.12 1.10
N PRO A 103 8.05 5.43 1.26
CA PRO A 103 7.00 4.57 0.72
C PRO A 103 7.12 4.32 -0.79
N LEU A 104 7.62 5.31 -1.54
CA LEU A 104 7.83 5.20 -2.98
C LEU A 104 8.98 4.25 -3.32
N ASP A 105 10.08 4.30 -2.57
CA ASP A 105 11.22 3.39 -2.77
C ASP A 105 10.83 1.95 -2.41
N THR A 106 10.12 1.78 -1.29
CA THR A 106 9.56 0.48 -0.88
C THR A 106 8.70 -0.11 -1.99
N ILE A 107 7.68 0.61 -2.48
CA ILE A 107 6.79 0.00 -3.48
C ILE A 107 7.49 -0.25 -4.82
N ARG A 108 8.48 0.56 -5.20
CA ARG A 108 9.28 0.30 -6.41
C ARG A 108 10.05 -1.02 -6.30
N ARG A 109 10.62 -1.31 -5.12
CA ARG A 109 11.30 -2.57 -4.83
C ARG A 109 10.32 -3.75 -4.87
N GLU A 110 9.21 -3.64 -4.16
CA GLU A 110 8.20 -4.71 -4.07
C GLU A 110 7.60 -5.08 -5.43
N ILE A 111 7.40 -4.11 -6.33
CA ILE A 111 6.93 -4.41 -7.71
C ILE A 111 7.91 -5.34 -8.43
N ALA A 112 9.21 -5.10 -8.29
CA ALA A 112 10.21 -5.96 -8.91
C ALA A 112 10.25 -7.34 -8.25
N GLU A 113 10.15 -7.41 -6.92
CA GLU A 113 10.27 -8.65 -6.14
C GLU A 113 9.04 -9.56 -6.26
N GLU A 114 7.83 -9.01 -6.23
CA GLU A 114 6.56 -9.76 -6.19
C GLU A 114 5.93 -9.98 -7.57
N SER A 115 6.35 -9.23 -8.60
CA SER A 115 5.78 -9.37 -9.96
C SER A 115 6.81 -9.51 -11.08
N GLY A 116 8.10 -9.29 -10.79
CA GLY A 116 9.16 -9.29 -11.81
C GLY A 116 9.11 -8.08 -12.75
N LEU A 117 8.24 -7.11 -12.50
CA LEU A 117 8.02 -5.95 -13.38
C LEU A 117 8.86 -4.76 -12.97
N THR A 118 9.13 -3.88 -13.93
CA THR A 118 9.70 -2.56 -13.68
C THR A 118 8.66 -1.49 -14.06
N PRO A 119 8.18 -0.69 -13.10
CA PRO A 119 7.17 0.32 -13.39
C PRO A 119 7.78 1.50 -14.16
N THR A 120 7.09 1.94 -15.21
CA THR A 120 7.50 3.12 -16.01
C THR A 120 7.16 4.43 -15.31
N ALA A 121 6.08 4.43 -14.53
CA ALA A 121 5.68 5.54 -13.67
C ALA A 121 4.87 5.02 -12.47
N ILE A 122 4.90 5.76 -11.36
CA ILE A 122 4.17 5.44 -10.13
C ILE A 122 3.52 6.73 -9.64
N VAL A 123 2.21 6.71 -9.39
CA VAL A 123 1.44 7.87 -8.90
C VAL A 123 0.71 7.54 -7.60
N PRO A 124 0.63 8.49 -6.65
CA PRO A 124 -0.08 8.27 -5.41
C PRO A 124 -1.59 8.25 -5.66
N ILE A 125 -2.28 7.26 -5.06
CA ILE A 125 -3.74 7.25 -4.90
C ILE A 125 -4.10 7.97 -3.59
N GLY A 126 -3.42 7.61 -2.50
CA GLY A 126 -3.66 8.21 -1.19
C GLY A 126 -2.98 7.47 -0.03
N VAL A 127 -3.22 7.96 1.18
CA VAL A 127 -2.77 7.32 2.43
C VAL A 127 -3.99 7.02 3.29
N TYR A 128 -4.13 5.75 3.70
CA TYR A 128 -5.31 5.27 4.41
C TYR A 128 -4.91 4.51 5.67
N LEU A 129 -5.77 4.53 6.69
CA LEU A 129 -5.61 3.68 7.87
C LEU A 129 -6.33 2.36 7.61
N THR A 130 -5.62 1.23 7.71
CA THR A 130 -6.18 -0.10 7.36
C THR A 130 -7.33 -0.49 8.28
N ALA A 131 -7.12 -0.36 9.59
CA ALA A 131 -8.11 -0.72 10.61
C ALA A 131 -7.90 0.14 11.86
N PRO A 132 -8.22 1.45 11.84
CA PRO A 132 -7.83 2.40 12.89
C PRO A 132 -8.44 2.12 14.28
N HIS A 133 -9.43 1.23 14.36
CA HIS A 133 -9.99 0.75 15.62
C HIS A 133 -9.12 -0.31 16.30
N LEU A 134 -8.17 -0.92 15.57
CA LEU A 134 -7.35 -2.06 15.99
C LEU A 134 -5.85 -1.83 15.75
N SER A 135 -5.47 -1.16 14.68
CA SER A 135 -4.10 -1.06 14.19
C SER A 135 -3.70 0.39 13.94
N SER A 136 -2.42 0.69 14.18
CA SER A 136 -1.84 1.99 13.82
C SER A 136 -1.37 2.08 12.37
N GLU A 137 -1.41 0.97 11.62
CA GLU A 137 -0.87 0.85 10.27
C GLU A 137 -1.56 1.79 9.29
N ARG A 138 -0.75 2.52 8.53
CA ARG A 138 -1.16 3.21 7.30
C ARG A 138 -0.71 2.41 6.08
N VAL A 139 -1.53 2.44 5.05
CA VAL A 139 -1.17 2.02 3.69
C VAL A 139 -0.98 3.25 2.83
N HIS A 140 0.21 3.36 2.23
CA HIS A 140 0.54 4.32 1.18
C HIS A 140 0.22 3.64 -0.16
N LEU A 141 -0.90 4.03 -0.76
CA LEU A 141 -1.44 3.37 -1.94
C LEU A 141 -1.08 4.12 -3.21
N TYR A 142 -0.63 3.36 -4.22
CA TYR A 142 -0.19 3.87 -5.51
C TYR A 142 -0.89 3.15 -6.67
N CYS A 143 -0.83 3.77 -7.85
CA CYS A 143 -0.99 3.09 -9.12
C CYS A 143 0.33 3.16 -9.89
N ALA A 144 0.77 2.04 -10.44
CA ALA A 144 1.99 1.97 -11.23
C ALA A 144 1.69 1.54 -12.67
N ALA A 145 2.22 2.27 -13.65
CA ALA A 145 2.16 1.83 -15.03
C ALA A 145 3.21 0.76 -15.31
N VAL A 146 2.76 -0.32 -15.93
CA VAL A 146 3.58 -1.48 -16.27
C VAL A 146 3.28 -1.97 -17.69
N ASP A 147 4.17 -2.82 -18.19
CA ASP A 147 3.94 -3.64 -19.38
C ASP A 147 3.63 -5.07 -18.91
N THR A 148 2.47 -5.61 -19.28
CA THR A 148 2.07 -6.97 -18.87
C THR A 148 2.71 -8.07 -19.71
N GLY A 149 3.37 -7.75 -20.81
CA GLY A 149 3.91 -8.71 -21.78
C GLY A 149 5.01 -9.63 -21.22
N SER A 150 5.66 -9.25 -20.12
CA SER A 150 6.73 -10.02 -19.47
C SER A 150 6.30 -10.72 -18.18
N VAL A 151 5.03 -10.65 -17.76
CA VAL A 151 4.58 -11.29 -16.52
C VAL A 151 4.57 -12.82 -16.68
N ALA A 152 5.33 -13.52 -15.85
CA ALA A 152 5.38 -14.99 -15.84
C ALA A 152 5.91 -15.53 -14.52
N GLY A 153 5.50 -16.75 -14.15
CA GLY A 153 6.06 -17.49 -13.01
C GLY A 153 5.45 -17.12 -11.65
N CYS A 154 6.12 -17.58 -10.60
CA CYS A 154 5.85 -17.19 -9.21
C CYS A 154 7.06 -16.40 -8.68
N HIS A 155 6.78 -15.53 -7.73
CA HIS A 155 7.67 -14.50 -7.21
C HIS A 155 7.59 -14.44 -5.68
N GLY A 156 8.28 -13.48 -5.08
CA GLY A 156 8.50 -13.39 -3.64
C GLY A 156 9.90 -13.82 -3.24
N LEU A 157 10.28 -13.49 -2.01
CA LEU A 157 11.61 -13.81 -1.50
C LEU A 157 11.62 -15.18 -0.83
N ALA A 158 12.41 -16.11 -1.38
CA ALA A 158 12.52 -17.48 -0.86
C ALA A 158 12.94 -17.54 0.63
N HIS A 159 13.71 -16.55 1.10
CA HIS A 159 14.12 -16.45 2.50
C HIS A 159 13.06 -15.81 3.41
N GLU A 160 12.06 -15.14 2.83
CA GLU A 160 10.88 -14.62 3.53
C GLU A 160 9.71 -15.61 3.50
N THR A 161 9.91 -16.80 2.92
CA THR A 161 8.89 -17.85 2.75
C THR A 161 7.64 -17.37 2.01
N GLU A 162 7.81 -16.38 1.13
CA GLU A 162 6.74 -15.84 0.30
C GLU A 162 6.59 -16.66 -0.98
N ASP A 163 5.37 -17.09 -1.27
CA ASP A 163 4.96 -17.75 -2.51
C ASP A 163 3.83 -16.93 -3.13
N ILE A 164 4.19 -16.10 -4.12
CA ILE A 164 3.32 -15.08 -4.69
C ILE A 164 3.13 -15.37 -6.17
N ARG A 165 1.87 -15.41 -6.61
CA ARG A 165 1.52 -15.63 -8.02
C ARG A 165 0.89 -14.38 -8.63
N PRO A 166 1.57 -13.69 -9.57
CA PRO A 166 0.95 -12.62 -10.33
C PRO A 166 -0.22 -13.11 -11.18
N LEU A 167 -1.27 -12.32 -11.23
CA LEU A 167 -2.49 -12.56 -12.00
C LEU A 167 -2.70 -11.38 -12.96
N VAL A 168 -2.56 -11.63 -14.26
CA VAL A 168 -2.88 -10.64 -15.29
C VAL A 168 -4.35 -10.78 -15.66
N LEU A 169 -5.15 -9.75 -15.40
CA LEU A 169 -6.58 -9.73 -15.67
C LEU A 169 -6.96 -8.54 -16.54
N ALA A 170 -7.98 -8.69 -17.39
CA ALA A 170 -8.60 -7.52 -17.99
C ALA A 170 -9.18 -6.63 -16.87
N ARG A 171 -9.14 -5.31 -17.07
CA ARG A 171 -9.69 -4.35 -16.09
C ARG A 171 -11.13 -4.70 -15.71
N SER A 172 -11.96 -5.08 -16.67
CA SER A 172 -13.35 -5.48 -16.44
C SER A 172 -13.48 -6.73 -15.57
N GLU A 173 -12.63 -7.73 -15.78
CA GLU A 173 -12.60 -8.97 -14.98
C GLU A 173 -12.17 -8.68 -13.55
N ALA A 174 -11.14 -7.85 -13.36
CA ALA A 174 -10.68 -7.45 -12.03
C ALA A 174 -11.76 -6.66 -11.26
N LEU A 175 -12.47 -5.74 -11.93
CA LEU A 175 -13.60 -5.01 -11.32
C LEU A 175 -14.77 -5.95 -10.98
N ALA A 176 -15.02 -6.97 -11.80
CA ALA A 176 -16.03 -7.99 -11.49
C ALA A 176 -15.62 -8.86 -10.29
N ALA A 177 -14.31 -9.16 -10.14
CA ALA A 177 -13.76 -9.94 -9.04
C ALA A 177 -14.08 -9.34 -7.66
N MET A 178 -14.24 -8.02 -7.55
CA MET A 178 -14.69 -7.35 -6.32
C MET A 178 -16.00 -7.89 -5.72
N ARG A 179 -16.82 -8.56 -6.53
CA ARG A 179 -18.11 -9.12 -6.11
C ARG A 179 -18.10 -10.65 -6.03
N THR A 180 -17.07 -11.30 -6.56
CA THR A 180 -17.09 -12.75 -6.82
C THR A 180 -15.90 -13.49 -6.21
N GLN A 181 -14.86 -12.78 -5.77
CA GLN A 181 -13.65 -13.35 -5.19
C GLN A 181 -13.34 -12.71 -3.84
N PRO A 182 -12.75 -13.46 -2.89
CA PRO A 182 -12.23 -12.87 -1.68
C PRO A 182 -10.98 -12.04 -2.02
N LEU A 183 -11.01 -10.76 -1.64
CA LEU A 183 -9.95 -9.79 -1.88
C LEU A 183 -9.46 -9.21 -0.57
N SER A 184 -8.20 -8.79 -0.54
CA SER A 184 -7.74 -7.90 0.52
C SER A 184 -8.48 -6.56 0.47
N LEU A 185 -8.52 -5.85 1.61
CA LEU A 185 -9.09 -4.51 1.68
C LEU A 185 -8.38 -3.54 0.72
N TRP A 186 -7.06 -3.64 0.59
CA TRP A 186 -6.28 -2.74 -0.25
C TRP A 186 -6.52 -2.98 -1.74
N ALA A 187 -6.64 -4.25 -2.15
CA ALA A 187 -7.00 -4.61 -3.51
C ALA A 187 -8.41 -4.10 -3.86
N GLY A 188 -9.38 -4.31 -2.96
CA GLY A 188 -10.73 -3.77 -3.13
C GLY A 188 -10.76 -2.25 -3.28
N LEU A 189 -10.00 -1.52 -2.44
CA LEU A 189 -9.91 -0.06 -2.50
C LEU A 189 -9.25 0.42 -3.81
N ALA A 190 -8.15 -0.21 -4.22
CA ALA A 190 -7.43 0.17 -5.43
C ALA A 190 -8.26 -0.10 -6.70
N LEU A 191 -8.97 -1.23 -6.74
CA LEU A 191 -9.90 -1.55 -7.84
C LEU A 191 -11.11 -0.61 -7.85
N ALA A 192 -11.65 -0.25 -6.69
CA ALA A 192 -12.72 0.74 -6.59
C ALA A 192 -12.26 2.11 -7.11
N TRP A 193 -11.03 2.52 -6.78
CA TRP A 193 -10.43 3.73 -7.35
C TRP A 193 -10.31 3.62 -8.87
N LEU A 194 -9.72 2.53 -9.38
CA LEU A 194 -9.59 2.31 -10.82
C LEU A 194 -10.95 2.32 -11.54
N GLY A 195 -11.99 1.77 -10.94
CA GLY A 195 -13.35 1.77 -11.50
C GLY A 195 -13.96 3.17 -11.66
N ASN A 196 -13.53 4.14 -10.85
CA ASN A 196 -13.99 5.53 -10.93
C ASN A 196 -13.16 6.40 -11.88
N GLU A 197 -11.95 5.96 -12.25
CA GLU A 197 -11.08 6.68 -13.17
C GLU A 197 -11.47 6.39 -14.63
N GLN A 198 -11.99 7.39 -15.37
CA GLN A 198 -12.35 7.21 -16.79
C GLN A 198 -11.13 7.03 -17.70
N ARG A 199 -9.97 7.56 -17.28
CA ARG A 199 -8.61 7.31 -17.78
C ARG A 199 -7.68 7.60 -16.62
N ILE A 200 -6.71 6.74 -16.35
CA ILE A 200 -5.57 7.16 -15.52
C ILE A 200 -4.98 8.40 -16.21
N PRO A 201 -4.76 9.53 -15.49
CA PRO A 201 -4.12 10.68 -16.09
C PRO A 201 -2.86 10.22 -16.83
N PRO A 202 -2.59 10.71 -18.06
CA PRO A 202 -1.37 10.35 -18.76
C PRO A 202 -0.20 10.60 -17.82
N LEU A 203 0.46 9.50 -17.42
CA LEU A 203 1.51 9.56 -16.42
C LEU A 203 2.64 10.43 -16.99
N PRO A 204 3.26 11.29 -16.18
CA PRO A 204 4.37 12.10 -16.65
C PRO A 204 5.42 11.14 -17.21
N GLN A 205 5.84 11.40 -18.46
CA GLN A 205 6.91 10.61 -19.07
C GLN A 205 8.16 10.71 -18.19
N PRO A 206 8.94 9.63 -18.07
CA PRO A 206 10.19 9.68 -17.33
C PRO A 206 11.04 10.85 -17.85
N LEU A 207 11.59 11.64 -16.93
CA LEU A 207 12.51 12.72 -17.29
C LEU A 207 13.61 12.13 -18.18
N PRO A 208 14.01 12.81 -19.28
CA PRO A 208 15.13 12.36 -20.09
C PRO A 208 16.32 12.14 -19.16
N ARG A 209 16.96 10.97 -19.26
CA ARG A 209 18.23 10.75 -18.58
C ARG A 209 19.15 11.88 -19.04
N GLU A 210 19.58 12.74 -18.11
CA GLU A 210 20.60 13.74 -18.43
C GLU A 210 21.77 12.98 -19.03
N GLY A 211 22.10 13.34 -20.27
CA GLY A 211 23.14 12.68 -21.05
C GLY A 211 24.42 12.67 -20.23
N GLY A 212 25.02 11.49 -20.10
CA GLY A 212 26.39 11.37 -19.66
C GLY A 212 27.24 12.21 -20.60
N GLY A 213 27.61 13.40 -20.14
CA GLY A 213 28.57 14.24 -20.82
C GLY A 213 29.87 13.46 -20.94
N GLU A 214 30.22 13.12 -22.18
CA GLU A 214 31.59 12.81 -22.57
C GLU A 214 32.50 13.88 -21.96
N LEU A 215 33.34 13.46 -21.01
CA LEU A 215 34.54 14.21 -20.65
C LEU A 215 35.48 14.10 -21.85
N ASP A 216 35.30 15.06 -22.76
CA ASP A 216 36.18 15.30 -23.88
C ASP A 216 37.60 15.59 -23.38
N ARG A 217 38.54 14.97 -24.09
CA ARG A 217 39.97 15.00 -23.83
C ARG A 217 40.52 16.36 -24.25
N ALA A 218 40.96 17.19 -23.31
CA ALA A 218 41.86 18.29 -23.65
C ALA A 218 42.71 18.74 -22.46
N ARG A 219 44.01 18.41 -22.53
CA ARG A 219 45.21 19.19 -22.11
C ARG A 219 46.37 18.19 -22.12
N GLY A 220 47.25 18.15 -23.12
CA GLY A 220 47.93 19.29 -23.72
C GLY A 220 49.07 19.68 -22.78
N GLY A 221 50.29 19.23 -23.12
CA GLY A 221 51.46 19.28 -22.26
C GLY A 221 52.02 20.67 -21.99
N VAL A 222 52.94 20.73 -21.04
CA VAL A 222 53.85 21.86 -20.82
C VAL A 222 55.21 21.27 -20.46
N ASP A 223 56.19 21.49 -21.34
CA ASP A 223 57.61 21.40 -21.03
C ASP A 223 57.99 22.54 -20.07
N GLY A 224 58.84 22.24 -19.09
CA GLY A 224 59.43 23.18 -18.12
C GLY A 224 60.10 22.47 -16.96
#